data_AF-A0A917JWH4-F1
#
_entry.id   AF-A0A917JWH4-F1
#
_cell.length_a   1.000
_cell.length_b   1.000
_cell.length_c   1.000
_cell.angle_alpha   90.00
_cell.angle_beta   90.00
_cell.angle_gamma   90.00
#
_symmetry.space_group_name_H-M   'P 1'
#
loop_
_entity.id
_entity.type
_entity.pdbx_description
1 polymer ?
#
loop_
_entity_poly.entity_id
_entity_poly.type
_entity_poly.pdbx_seq_one_letter_code
_entity_poly.pdbx_strand_id
1 'polypeptide(L)'
;MRYFVPLLLGVVAFHAQAEETLPFGCKPVAVTEETVKLKASKSALVMIHNWSTSDLWITHPVSDPGASAGWSSRLQAGNWSALALTEKEFELSCIESKPGHEQQIPCSGVLSVCKYTNIAWPLKSDGSTYWAGEDQSLNALKSYIGRRGFVIPVSQTSEE
;
A
#
# COMPACT_ATOMS: atom_id res chain seq x y z
N MET A 1 18.47 50.86 -37.94
CA MET A 1 17.47 50.49 -36.91
C MET A 1 16.48 49.52 -37.52
N ARG A 2 16.52 48.25 -37.13
CA ARG A 2 15.34 47.35 -37.12
C ARG A 2 15.69 46.10 -36.32
N TYR A 3 14.76 45.73 -35.46
CA TYR A 3 14.97 45.11 -34.16
C TYR A 3 15.09 43.58 -34.25
N PHE A 4 16.09 43.00 -33.59
CA PHE A 4 16.10 41.59 -33.22
C PHE A 4 15.15 41.41 -32.02
N VAL A 5 14.07 40.64 -32.20
CA VAL A 5 13.22 40.17 -31.09
C VAL A 5 13.68 38.74 -30.77
N PRO A 6 14.36 38.48 -29.65
CA PRO A 6 14.60 37.11 -29.23
C PRO A 6 13.32 36.55 -28.60
N LEU A 7 12.78 35.50 -29.22
CA LEU A 7 11.70 34.69 -28.70
C LEU A 7 12.22 33.91 -27.48
N LEU A 8 11.94 34.43 -26.27
CA LEU A 8 12.17 33.73 -25.01
C LEU A 8 11.26 32.49 -24.94
N LEU A 9 11.82 31.31 -25.23
CA LEU A 9 11.21 30.03 -24.85
C LEU A 9 11.31 29.88 -23.34
N GLY A 10 10.25 30.28 -22.63
CA GLY A 10 10.05 29.95 -21.23
C GLY A 10 9.73 28.47 -21.08
N VAL A 11 10.73 27.67 -20.70
CA VAL A 11 10.53 26.27 -20.27
C VAL A 11 9.83 26.32 -18.91
N VAL A 12 8.51 26.11 -18.91
CA VAL A 12 7.73 25.94 -17.67
C VAL A 12 8.08 24.56 -17.12
N ALA A 13 8.99 24.52 -16.15
CA ALA A 13 9.34 23.30 -15.44
C ALA A 13 8.19 22.93 -14.49
N PHE A 14 7.27 22.08 -14.95
CA PHE A 14 6.29 21.43 -14.09
C PHE A 14 7.03 20.54 -13.07
N HIS A 15 7.20 21.05 -11.86
CA HIS A 15 7.68 20.25 -10.74
C HIS A 15 6.53 19.39 -10.25
N ALA A 16 6.47 18.14 -10.71
CA ALA A 16 5.60 17.14 -10.11
C ALA A 16 6.17 16.77 -8.73
N GLN A 17 5.56 17.29 -7.66
CA GLN A 17 5.80 16.79 -6.31
C GLN A 17 4.99 15.50 -6.14
N ALA A 18 5.66 14.35 -6.19
CA ALA A 18 5.06 13.09 -5.76
C ALA A 18 5.14 13.05 -4.22
N GLU A 19 4.21 13.72 -3.55
CA GLU A 19 4.08 13.61 -2.10
C GLU A 19 3.40 12.28 -1.79
N GLU A 20 4.16 11.35 -1.21
CA GLU A 20 3.65 10.08 -0.71
C GLU A 20 2.81 10.34 0.55
N THR A 21 1.57 10.80 0.37
CA THR A 21 0.68 11.09 1.48
C THR A 21 0.07 9.80 2.01
N LEU A 22 0.67 9.25 3.06
CA LEU A 22 0.08 8.15 3.81
C LEU A 22 -1.28 8.56 4.41
N PRO A 23 -2.24 7.63 4.56
CA PRO A 23 -3.53 7.92 5.17
C PRO A 23 -3.37 8.50 6.57
N PHE A 24 -4.22 9.48 6.92
CA PHE A 24 -4.20 10.14 8.23
C PHE A 24 -4.20 9.12 9.37
N GLY A 25 -3.30 9.32 10.34
CA GLY A 25 -3.14 8.46 11.52
C GLY A 25 -2.44 7.11 11.25
N CYS A 26 -2.08 6.82 10.00
CA CYS A 26 -1.36 5.60 9.64
C CYS A 26 0.15 5.80 9.87
N LYS A 27 0.75 4.96 10.70
CA LYS A 27 2.18 5.09 11.03
C LYS A 27 3.03 4.41 9.95
N PRO A 28 4.02 5.10 9.36
CA PRO A 28 4.85 4.51 8.32
C PRO A 28 5.57 3.25 8.82
N VAL A 29 5.74 2.29 7.93
CA VAL A 29 6.56 1.09 8.11
C VAL A 29 7.71 1.17 7.11
N ALA A 30 8.94 1.04 7.60
CA ALA A 30 10.11 1.09 6.73
C ALA A 30 10.14 -0.13 5.80
N VAL A 31 10.38 0.11 4.51
CA VAL A 31 10.59 -0.92 3.50
C VAL A 31 12.06 -0.83 3.07
N THR A 32 12.92 -1.59 3.75
CA THR A 32 14.38 -1.40 3.67
C THR A 32 15.10 -2.41 2.78
N GLU A 33 14.43 -3.46 2.31
CA GLU A 33 15.07 -4.59 1.63
C GLU A 33 14.18 -5.17 0.50
N GLU A 34 14.47 -6.42 0.11
CA GLU A 34 13.69 -7.25 -0.81
C GLU A 34 12.25 -7.48 -0.35
N THR A 35 12.01 -7.48 0.96
CA THR A 35 10.72 -7.81 1.58
C THR A 35 10.26 -6.73 2.57
N VAL A 36 8.96 -6.72 2.85
CA VAL A 36 8.37 -5.91 3.92
C VAL A 36 8.25 -6.77 5.18
N LYS A 37 9.04 -6.45 6.21
CA LYS A 37 8.98 -7.13 7.52
C LYS A 37 7.99 -6.39 8.42
N LEU A 38 6.83 -7.00 8.62
CA LEU A 38 5.77 -6.48 9.48
C LEU A 38 5.94 -7.05 10.89
N LYS A 39 6.08 -6.16 11.87
CA LYS A 39 6.10 -6.52 13.30
C LYS A 39 4.94 -5.86 14.03
N ALA A 40 4.22 -6.68 14.78
CA ALA A 40 3.03 -6.29 15.51
C ALA A 40 3.02 -6.92 16.90
N SER A 41 3.27 -6.12 17.95
CA SER A 41 3.14 -6.57 19.34
C SER A 41 1.68 -6.79 19.77
N LYS A 42 0.75 -6.20 19.00
CA LYS A 42 -0.71 -6.32 19.07
C LYS A 42 -1.25 -6.27 17.64
N SER A 43 -2.45 -6.77 17.41
CA SER A 43 -3.08 -6.75 16.08
C SER A 43 -3.05 -5.35 15.46
N ALA A 44 -2.70 -5.29 14.18
CA ALA A 44 -2.60 -4.06 13.40
C ALA A 44 -3.34 -4.19 12.07
N LEU A 45 -3.91 -3.08 11.59
CA LEU A 45 -4.39 -2.99 10.21
C LEU A 45 -3.30 -2.31 9.38
N VAL A 46 -2.74 -3.05 8.45
CA VAL A 46 -1.65 -2.61 7.58
C VAL A 46 -2.23 -2.17 6.24
N MET A 47 -1.87 -0.98 5.80
CA MET A 47 -2.23 -0.43 4.49
C MET A 47 -1.01 -0.50 3.60
N ILE A 48 -1.18 -1.03 2.39
CA ILE A 48 -0.11 -1.27 1.42
C ILE A 48 -0.52 -0.58 0.12
N HIS A 49 0.33 0.30 -0.39
CA HIS A 49 0.11 1.04 -1.63
C HIS A 49 1.18 0.68 -2.64
N ASN A 50 0.75 0.41 -3.87
CA ASN A 50 1.65 0.29 -5.00
C ASN A 50 1.79 1.65 -5.68
N TRP A 51 2.94 2.27 -5.53
CA TRP A 51 3.26 3.53 -6.20
C TRP A 51 4.08 3.34 -7.48
N SER A 52 4.45 2.10 -7.81
CA SER A 52 5.09 1.77 -9.07
C SER A 52 4.13 1.97 -10.25
N THR A 53 4.67 1.85 -11.47
CA THR A 53 3.89 1.91 -12.71
C THR A 53 3.43 0.54 -13.19
N SER A 54 3.82 -0.53 -12.49
CA SER A 54 3.51 -1.92 -12.84
C SER A 54 2.52 -2.51 -11.84
N ASP A 55 1.80 -3.55 -12.25
CA ASP A 55 1.02 -4.37 -11.32
C ASP A 55 1.95 -5.29 -10.53
N LEU A 56 1.66 -5.43 -9.24
CA LEU A 56 2.42 -6.27 -8.33
C LEU A 56 1.54 -7.39 -7.78
N TRP A 57 2.15 -8.53 -7.50
CA TRP A 57 1.61 -9.54 -6.60
C TRP A 57 2.34 -9.43 -5.27
N ILE A 58 1.58 -9.18 -4.21
CA ILE A 58 2.07 -9.11 -2.84
C ILE A 58 1.77 -10.44 -2.18
N THR A 59 2.80 -11.15 -1.73
CA THR A 59 2.63 -12.50 -1.20
C THR A 59 3.39 -12.71 0.09
N HIS A 60 2.96 -13.69 0.89
CA HIS A 60 3.71 -14.17 2.03
C HIS A 60 4.53 -15.38 1.60
N PRO A 61 5.88 -15.36 1.71
CA PRO A 61 6.69 -16.54 1.39
C PRO A 61 6.40 -17.65 2.41
N VAL A 62 5.90 -18.79 1.93
CA VAL A 62 5.72 -19.99 2.75
C VAL A 62 6.73 -21.05 2.33
N SER A 63 7.31 -21.75 3.32
CA SER A 63 8.29 -22.81 3.08
C SER A 63 7.68 -24.08 2.46
N ASP A 64 6.36 -24.25 2.56
CA ASP A 64 5.64 -25.38 1.97
C ASP A 64 4.33 -24.88 1.30
N PRO A 65 4.31 -24.74 -0.04
CA PRO A 65 3.20 -24.11 -0.77
C PRO A 65 1.90 -24.94 -0.80
N GLY A 66 1.91 -26.18 -0.30
CA GLY A 66 0.79 -27.13 -0.41
C GLY A 66 -0.48 -26.77 0.37
N ALA A 67 -0.43 -25.83 1.32
CA ALA A 67 -1.56 -25.52 2.22
C ALA A 67 -1.99 -24.03 2.25
N SER A 68 -1.38 -23.19 1.42
CA SER A 68 -1.41 -21.71 1.58
C SER A 68 -1.85 -20.95 0.32
N ALA A 69 -2.76 -21.55 -0.45
CA ALA A 69 -3.27 -21.05 -1.74
C ALA A 69 -4.21 -19.82 -1.65
N GLY A 70 -3.86 -18.81 -0.84
CA GLY A 70 -4.68 -17.61 -0.65
C GLY A 70 -3.97 -16.38 -0.08
N TRP A 71 -2.65 -16.38 -0.01
CA TRP A 71 -1.89 -15.24 0.55
C TRP A 71 -1.46 -14.21 -0.49
N SER A 72 -1.48 -14.56 -1.77
CA SER A 72 -1.09 -13.63 -2.83
C SER A 72 -2.26 -12.71 -3.17
N SER A 73 -2.02 -11.41 -3.08
CA SER A 73 -2.95 -10.36 -3.48
C SER A 73 -2.38 -9.60 -4.68
N ARG A 74 -3.18 -9.46 -5.73
CA ARG A 74 -2.83 -8.54 -6.83
C ARG A 74 -2.99 -7.11 -6.32
N LEU A 75 -2.09 -6.24 -6.70
CA LEU A 75 -2.12 -4.84 -6.36
C LEU A 75 -1.73 -4.01 -7.58
N GLN A 76 -2.72 -3.42 -8.25
CA GLN A 76 -2.48 -2.62 -9.43
C GLN A 76 -1.73 -1.32 -9.12
N ALA A 77 -1.09 -0.76 -10.13
CA ALA A 77 -0.43 0.54 -10.03
C ALA A 77 -1.39 1.62 -9.47
N GLY A 78 -0.97 2.32 -8.42
CA GLY A 78 -1.74 3.36 -7.75
C GLY A 78 -2.79 2.87 -6.74
N ASN A 79 -3.07 1.56 -6.69
CA ASN A 79 -4.07 0.99 -5.79
C ASN A 79 -3.49 0.59 -4.42
N TRP A 80 -4.41 0.39 -3.48
CA TRP A 80 -4.17 0.02 -2.10
C TRP A 80 -4.78 -1.34 -1.77
N SER A 81 -4.10 -2.08 -0.91
CA SER A 81 -4.63 -3.26 -0.19
C SER A 81 -4.52 -3.02 1.32
N ALA A 82 -5.35 -3.73 2.09
CA ALA A 82 -5.36 -3.73 3.55
C ALA A 82 -5.20 -5.15 4.09
N LEU A 83 -4.25 -5.35 4.98
CA LEU A 83 -3.98 -6.61 5.67
C LEU A 83 -4.35 -6.46 7.15
N ALA A 84 -5.29 -7.29 7.62
CA ALA A 84 -5.53 -7.49 9.03
C ALA A 84 -4.44 -8.40 9.57
N LEU A 85 -3.50 -7.84 10.34
CA LEU A 85 -2.34 -8.55 10.88
C LEU A 85 -2.57 -8.87 12.36
N THR A 86 -2.58 -10.15 12.72
CA THR A 86 -2.62 -10.60 14.12
C THR A 86 -1.35 -11.34 14.54
N GLU A 87 -0.61 -11.87 13.58
CA GLU A 87 0.70 -12.50 13.81
C GLU A 87 1.75 -11.49 14.26
N LYS A 88 2.69 -11.97 15.08
CA LYS A 88 3.76 -11.13 15.66
C LYS A 88 4.76 -10.67 14.61
N GLU A 89 5.10 -11.58 13.71
CA GLU A 89 6.04 -11.37 12.61
C GLU A 89 5.39 -11.90 11.34
N PHE A 90 5.37 -11.07 10.30
CA PHE A 90 4.81 -11.42 9.00
C PHE A 90 5.67 -10.77 7.93
N GLU A 91 5.94 -11.49 6.85
CA GLU A 91 6.83 -11.04 5.79
C GLU A 91 6.07 -10.98 4.47
N LEU A 92 6.25 -9.89 3.71
CA LEU A 92 5.68 -9.76 2.38
C LEU A 92 6.79 -9.66 1.35
N SER A 93 6.67 -10.41 0.25
CA SER A 93 7.49 -10.25 -0.94
C SER A 93 6.69 -9.64 -2.08
N CYS A 94 7.41 -9.00 -3.00
CA CYS A 94 6.84 -8.31 -4.16
C CYS A 94 7.24 -9.03 -5.44
N ILE A 95 6.25 -9.38 -6.25
CA ILE A 95 6.46 -10.01 -7.55
C ILE A 95 5.87 -9.07 -8.60
N GLU A 96 6.70 -8.62 -9.53
CA GLU A 96 6.25 -7.84 -10.67
C GLU A 96 5.64 -8.78 -11.72
N SER A 97 4.42 -8.48 -12.17
CA SER A 97 3.77 -9.24 -13.24
C SER A 97 3.84 -8.45 -14.55
N LYS A 98 4.56 -8.98 -15.53
CA LYS A 98 4.62 -8.48 -16.90
C LYS A 98 4.17 -9.59 -17.86
N PRO A 99 3.56 -9.26 -19.00
CA PRO A 99 3.19 -10.27 -19.99
C PRO A 99 4.39 -11.18 -20.36
N GLY A 100 4.28 -12.47 -20.07
CA GLY A 100 5.31 -13.48 -20.34
C GLY A 100 6.43 -13.59 -19.30
N HIS A 101 6.44 -12.76 -18.24
CA HIS A 101 7.47 -12.76 -17.21
C HIS A 101 6.91 -12.36 -15.84
N GLU A 102 7.06 -13.23 -14.85
CA GLU A 102 6.91 -12.89 -13.43
C GLU A 102 8.27 -12.97 -12.76
N GLN A 103 8.61 -11.94 -11.98
CA GLN A 103 9.88 -11.89 -11.27
C GLN A 103 9.67 -11.29 -9.89
N GLN A 104 10.32 -11.89 -8.88
CA GLN A 104 10.44 -11.25 -7.58
C GLN A 104 11.33 -10.01 -7.73
N ILE A 105 10.88 -8.88 -7.19
CA ILE A 105 11.60 -7.61 -7.19
C ILE A 105 11.71 -7.10 -5.75
N PRO A 106 12.64 -6.17 -5.49
CA PRO A 106 12.67 -5.50 -4.21
C PRO A 106 11.37 -4.75 -3.94
N CYS A 107 10.77 -4.94 -2.76
CA CYS A 107 9.62 -4.12 -2.34
C CYS A 107 10.01 -2.65 -2.09
N SER A 108 11.27 -2.41 -1.74
CA SER A 108 11.81 -1.05 -1.63
C SER A 108 11.74 -0.36 -2.98
N GLY A 109 11.25 0.88 -3.01
CA GLY A 109 11.14 1.61 -4.27
C GLY A 109 9.89 1.28 -5.10
N VAL A 110 8.96 0.44 -4.63
CA VAL A 110 7.70 0.14 -5.34
C VAL A 110 6.47 0.10 -4.45
N LEU A 111 6.66 -0.14 -3.15
CA LEU A 111 5.60 -0.12 -2.16
C LEU A 111 5.78 0.98 -1.12
N SER A 112 4.64 1.42 -0.62
CA SER A 112 4.49 2.26 0.55
C SER A 112 3.62 1.53 1.56
N VAL A 113 4.10 1.41 2.79
CA VAL A 113 3.43 0.62 3.82
C VAL A 113 3.27 1.44 5.08
N CYS A 114 2.08 1.39 5.65
CA CYS A 114 1.80 2.00 6.95
C CYS A 114 0.87 1.11 7.76
N LYS A 115 0.79 1.36 9.07
CA LYS A 115 -0.07 0.59 9.96
C LYS A 115 -0.84 1.46 10.93
N TYR A 116 -2.09 1.06 11.16
CA TYR A 116 -2.92 1.54 12.24
C TYR A 116 -2.77 0.63 13.45
N THR A 117 -2.40 1.23 14.57
CA THR A 117 -2.37 0.58 15.89
C THR A 117 -3.44 1.21 16.78
N ASN A 118 -4.14 0.41 17.59
CA ASN A 118 -5.20 0.85 18.50
C ASN A 118 -6.47 1.37 17.79
N ILE A 119 -6.93 0.64 16.77
CA ILE A 119 -8.23 0.88 16.13
C ILE A 119 -9.29 -0.08 16.66
N ALA A 120 -10.57 0.21 16.40
CA ALA A 120 -11.62 -0.76 16.65
C ALA A 120 -11.60 -1.84 15.55
N TRP A 121 -11.72 -3.09 15.99
CA TRP A 121 -11.74 -4.27 15.14
C TRP A 121 -13.16 -4.80 14.97
N PRO A 122 -13.45 -5.54 13.88
CA PRO A 122 -14.73 -6.22 13.72
C PRO A 122 -15.00 -7.17 14.90
N LEU A 123 -16.25 -7.18 15.41
CA LEU A 123 -16.65 -8.02 16.55
C LEU A 123 -16.53 -9.53 16.29
N LYS A 124 -16.44 -9.94 15.02
CA LYS A 124 -16.35 -11.35 14.59
C LYS A 124 -15.04 -11.64 13.85
N SER A 125 -13.91 -11.05 14.25
CA SER A 125 -12.63 -11.54 13.75
C SER A 125 -12.30 -12.87 14.42
N ASP A 126 -11.84 -13.84 13.65
CA ASP A 126 -11.37 -15.14 14.12
C ASP A 126 -9.95 -15.08 14.72
N GLY A 127 -9.38 -13.86 14.83
CA GLY A 127 -8.03 -13.64 15.31
C GLY A 127 -6.93 -14.06 14.33
N SER A 128 -7.26 -14.41 13.09
CA SER A 128 -6.30 -14.76 12.05
C SER A 128 -5.76 -13.53 11.30
N THR A 129 -4.61 -13.69 10.65
CA THR A 129 -4.11 -12.73 9.67
C THR A 129 -4.86 -12.95 8.35
N TYR A 130 -5.36 -11.89 7.70
CA TYR A 130 -6.08 -12.02 6.41
C TYR A 130 -6.14 -10.70 5.64
N TRP A 131 -6.43 -10.78 4.33
CA TRP A 131 -6.71 -9.61 3.50
C TRP A 131 -8.05 -8.96 3.87
N ALA A 132 -7.98 -7.80 4.51
CA ALA A 132 -9.14 -7.02 4.93
C ALA A 132 -9.82 -6.32 3.75
N GLY A 133 -9.06 -6.02 2.69
CA GLY A 133 -9.53 -5.53 1.40
C GLY A 133 -8.38 -5.47 0.42
N GLU A 134 -8.66 -5.63 -0.86
CA GLU A 134 -7.63 -5.80 -1.89
C GLU A 134 -7.88 -4.85 -3.06
N ASP A 135 -6.78 -4.40 -3.67
CA ASP A 135 -6.71 -3.75 -4.99
C ASP A 135 -7.77 -2.66 -5.25
N GLN A 136 -7.80 -1.64 -4.39
CA GLN A 136 -8.78 -0.58 -4.45
C GLN A 136 -8.13 0.80 -4.35
N SER A 137 -8.78 1.82 -4.92
CA SER A 137 -8.40 3.21 -4.60
C SER A 137 -8.53 3.45 -3.09
N LEU A 138 -7.74 4.39 -2.54
CA LEU A 138 -7.71 4.61 -1.09
C LEU A 138 -9.11 4.85 -0.50
N ASN A 139 -9.94 5.68 -1.14
CA ASN A 139 -11.28 5.98 -0.67
C ASN A 139 -12.22 4.77 -0.73
N ALA A 140 -12.13 3.97 -1.79
CA ALA A 140 -12.90 2.74 -1.93
C ALA A 140 -12.49 1.73 -0.85
N LEU A 141 -11.19 1.55 -0.63
CA LEU A 141 -10.64 0.65 0.38
C LEU A 141 -11.07 1.06 1.80
N LYS A 142 -10.96 2.35 2.16
CA LYS A 142 -11.41 2.88 3.46
C LYS A 142 -12.90 2.61 3.69
N SER A 143 -13.72 2.84 2.66
CA SER A 143 -15.16 2.57 2.72
C SER A 143 -15.44 1.06 2.87
N TYR A 144 -14.70 0.23 2.13
CA TYR A 144 -14.85 -1.22 2.15
C TYR A 144 -14.51 -1.82 3.52
N ILE A 145 -13.34 -1.50 4.07
CA ILE A 145 -12.92 -2.00 5.39
C ILE A 145 -13.79 -1.42 6.52
N GLY A 146 -14.27 -0.18 6.36
CA GLY A 146 -15.26 0.42 7.28
C GLY A 146 -16.55 -0.40 7.37
N ARG A 147 -17.11 -0.81 6.22
CA ARG A 147 -18.29 -1.72 6.19
C ARG A 147 -18.02 -3.08 6.81
N ARG A 148 -16.75 -3.53 6.81
CA ARG A 148 -16.34 -4.78 7.48
C ARG A 148 -16.15 -4.62 8.99
N GLY A 149 -16.27 -3.40 9.53
CA GLY A 149 -16.22 -3.13 10.97
C GLY A 149 -14.89 -2.60 11.49
N PHE A 150 -13.94 -2.25 10.62
CA PHE A 150 -12.73 -1.54 11.03
C PHE A 150 -13.02 -0.05 11.19
N VAL A 151 -12.60 0.55 12.31
CA VAL A 151 -12.74 1.99 12.53
C VAL A 151 -11.36 2.65 12.59
N ILE A 152 -10.96 3.26 11.47
CA ILE A 152 -9.70 4.00 11.35
C ILE A 152 -9.93 5.50 11.56
N PRO A 153 -8.90 6.26 12.00
CA PRO A 153 -8.98 7.72 12.08
C PRO A 153 -9.34 8.34 10.72
N VAL A 154 -10.26 9.30 10.73
CA VAL A 154 -10.58 10.14 9.58
C VAL A 154 -9.91 11.50 9.76
N SER A 155 -9.33 12.04 8.68
CA SER A 155 -8.89 13.43 8.68
C SER A 155 -10.12 14.31 8.86
N GLN A 156 -10.09 15.22 9.83
CA GLN A 156 -11.09 16.28 9.93
C GLN A 156 -10.81 17.26 8.80
N THR A 157 -11.43 17.06 7.64
CA THR A 157 -11.50 18.12 6.64
C THR A 157 -12.47 19.14 7.21
N SER A 158 -11.97 20.31 7.62
CA SER A 158 -12.82 21.47 7.85
C SER A 158 -13.59 21.72 6.56
N GLU A 159 -14.90 21.48 6.58
CA GLU A 159 -15.82 22.12 5.65
C GLU A 159 -15.64 23.63 5.86
N GLU A 160 -15.15 24.30 4.83
CA GLU A 160 -15.20 25.76 4.69
C GLU A 160 -16.40 26.12 3.81
#